data_AF-A0A1X4XXR6-F1
#
_entry.id   AF-A0A1X4XXR6-F1
#
_cell.length_a   1.000
_cell.length_b   1.000
_cell.length_c   1.000
_cell.angle_alpha   90.00
_cell.angle_beta   90.00
_cell.angle_gamma   90.00
#
_symmetry.space_group_name_H-M   'P 1'
#
loop_
_entity.id
_entity.type
_entity.pdbx_description
1 polymer ?
#
loop_
_entity_poly.entity_id
_entity_poly.type
_entity_poly.pdbx_seq_one_letter_code
_entity_poly.pdbx_strand_id
1 'polypeptide(L)'
;MIKKLFLVLFLVCLPAFSYGNTISQCVRQLKGGHVKHAIELGKLAVVLHSDNPLSYMCLGFAYEKDKHYNFAKVELQQAQILVKSQKLKNIIDNMLFRIDNHNLNTIVQKKTLKNSNDNQTVSNFQNS
;
A
#
# COMPACT_ATOMS: atom_id res chain seq x y z
N MET A 1 6.27 22.00 42.28
CA MET A 1 7.00 21.20 41.26
C MET A 1 6.12 20.66 40.12
N ILE A 2 4.79 20.68 40.23
CA ILE A 2 3.84 20.19 39.20
C ILE A 2 3.82 21.00 37.89
N LYS A 3 4.17 22.30 37.90
CA LYS A 3 4.16 23.15 36.70
C LYS A 3 5.21 22.77 35.64
N LYS A 4 6.32 22.12 36.01
CA LYS A 4 7.36 21.68 35.07
C LYS A 4 7.02 20.33 34.40
N LEU A 5 6.20 19.50 35.06
CA LEU A 5 5.79 18.19 34.53
C LEU A 5 4.78 18.33 33.38
N PHE A 6 3.88 19.33 33.46
CA PHE A 6 2.93 19.64 32.38
C PHE A 6 3.62 20.15 31.11
N LEU A 7 4.70 20.91 31.26
CA LEU A 7 5.45 21.49 30.14
C LEU A 7 6.27 20.42 29.39
N VAL A 8 6.77 19.40 30.10
CA VAL A 8 7.45 18.26 29.48
C VAL A 8 6.45 17.33 28.77
N LEU A 9 5.25 17.11 29.32
CA LEU A 9 4.20 16.35 28.62
C LEU A 9 3.74 17.05 27.33
N PHE A 10 3.65 18.40 27.35
CA PHE A 10 3.31 19.20 26.18
C PHE A 10 4.42 19.18 25.11
N LEU A 11 5.69 19.13 25.51
CA LEU A 11 6.84 19.05 24.59
C LEU A 11 7.06 17.66 23.99
N VAL A 12 6.74 16.58 24.72
CA VAL A 12 6.77 15.20 24.18
C VAL A 12 5.58 14.95 23.23
N CYS A 13 4.49 15.72 23.35
CA CYS A 13 3.35 15.71 22.44
C CYS A 13 3.50 16.61 21.20
N LEU A 14 4.62 17.33 21.04
CA LEU A 14 4.82 18.24 19.91
C LEU A 14 5.87 17.72 18.91
N PRO A 15 5.47 16.75 18.07
CA PRO A 15 5.60 16.92 16.63
C PRO A 15 4.23 17.15 15.98
N ALA A 16 3.26 17.68 16.75
CA ALA A 16 1.88 17.80 16.30
C ALA A 16 1.58 18.92 15.28
N PHE A 17 2.60 19.65 14.82
CA PHE A 17 2.39 20.89 14.06
C PHE A 17 2.60 20.77 12.53
N SER A 18 2.51 19.56 11.97
CA SER A 18 2.38 19.37 10.51
C SER A 18 1.38 18.26 10.12
N TYR A 19 0.38 17.99 10.95
CA TYR A 19 -0.69 17.03 10.61
C TYR A 19 -1.69 17.57 9.57
N GLY A 20 -1.53 18.82 9.12
CA GLY A 20 -2.54 19.56 8.37
C GLY A 20 -3.07 18.91 7.09
N ASN A 21 -2.38 17.92 6.50
CA ASN A 21 -2.97 17.06 5.47
C ASN A 21 -2.05 15.86 5.15
N THR A 22 -1.93 14.87 6.04
CA THR A 22 -1.06 13.68 5.84
C THR A 22 -1.34 12.95 4.52
N ILE A 23 -2.61 12.90 4.10
CA ILE A 23 -3.03 12.36 2.80
C ILE A 23 -2.40 13.15 1.64
N SER A 24 -2.49 14.49 1.65
CA SER A 24 -1.86 15.31 0.61
C SER A 24 -0.34 15.17 0.59
N GLN A 25 0.30 15.08 1.76
CA GLN A 25 1.74 14.84 1.83
C GLN A 25 2.11 13.46 1.25
N CYS A 26 1.34 12.42 1.56
CA CYS A 26 1.51 11.09 1.00
C CYS A 26 1.41 11.14 -0.54
N VAL A 27 0.38 11.80 -1.09
CA VAL A 27 0.23 11.99 -2.55
C VAL A 27 1.41 12.75 -3.15
N ARG A 28 1.90 13.79 -2.47
CA ARG A 28 3.08 14.56 -2.92
C ARG A 28 4.34 13.70 -2.97
N GLN A 29 4.59 12.89 -1.93
CA GLN A 29 5.74 11.97 -1.91
C GLN A 29 5.64 10.91 -3.02
N LEU A 30 4.43 10.39 -3.29
CA LEU A 30 4.21 9.46 -4.41
C LEU A 30 4.52 10.09 -5.77
N LYS A 31 4.11 11.35 -5.99
CA LYS A 31 4.44 12.09 -7.21
C LYS A 31 5.94 12.34 -7.35
N GLY A 32 6.64 12.55 -6.24
CA GLY A 32 8.10 12.70 -6.21
C GLY A 32 8.88 11.38 -6.29
N GLY A 33 8.21 10.22 -6.31
CA GLY A 33 8.87 8.91 -6.32
C GLY A 33 9.45 8.49 -4.96
N HIS A 34 9.18 9.23 -3.89
CA HIS A 34 9.63 8.93 -2.54
C HIS A 34 8.69 7.91 -1.87
N VAL A 35 8.69 6.68 -2.40
CA VAL A 35 7.72 5.63 -2.04
C VAL A 35 7.75 5.29 -0.55
N LYS A 36 8.94 5.18 0.06
CA LYS A 36 9.08 4.85 1.50
C LYS A 36 8.42 5.90 2.41
N HIS A 37 8.67 7.18 2.16
CA HIS A 37 8.03 8.26 2.90
C HIS A 37 6.51 8.29 2.67
N ALA A 38 6.05 7.97 1.45
CA ALA A 38 4.63 7.85 1.19
C ALA A 38 3.97 6.72 1.99
N ILE A 39 4.64 5.59 2.17
CA ILE A 39 4.14 4.49 3.01
C ILE A 39 4.00 4.95 4.47
N GLU A 40 5.00 5.63 5.03
CA GLU A 40 4.96 6.15 6.40
C GLU A 40 3.82 7.15 6.61
N LEU A 41 3.69 8.10 5.68
CA LEU A 41 2.59 9.07 5.70
C LEU A 41 1.22 8.42 5.48
N GLY A 42 1.14 7.38 4.64
CA GLY A 42 -0.08 6.61 4.41
C GLY A 42 -0.52 5.86 5.67
N LYS A 43 0.41 5.19 6.35
CA LYS A 43 0.14 4.53 7.65
C LYS A 43 -0.37 5.53 8.68
N LEU A 44 0.29 6.68 8.78
CA LEU A 44 -0.14 7.75 9.67
C LEU A 44 -1.52 8.30 9.28
N ALA A 45 -1.81 8.48 7.99
CA ALA A 45 -3.11 8.92 7.52
C ALA A 45 -4.23 7.94 7.89
N VAL A 46 -3.98 6.63 7.80
CA VAL A 46 -4.94 5.60 8.23
C VAL A 46 -5.20 5.67 9.74
N VAL A 47 -4.18 5.93 10.56
CA VAL A 47 -4.33 6.09 12.01
C VAL A 47 -5.13 7.35 12.35
N LEU A 48 -4.87 8.47 11.67
CA LEU A 48 -5.51 9.75 11.98
C LEU A 48 -6.93 9.88 11.40
N HIS A 49 -7.20 9.21 10.28
CA HIS A 49 -8.44 9.34 9.51
C HIS A 49 -8.89 7.96 9.02
N SER A 50 -9.20 7.07 9.96
CA SER A 50 -9.59 5.68 9.72
C SER A 50 -10.98 5.51 9.09
N ASP A 51 -11.78 6.57 9.01
CA ASP A 51 -13.07 6.60 8.33
C ASP A 51 -12.97 7.23 6.93
N ASN A 52 -11.79 7.72 6.54
CA ASN A 52 -11.57 8.37 5.26
C ASN A 52 -11.00 7.37 4.23
N PRO A 53 -11.75 7.04 3.15
CA PRO A 53 -11.28 6.10 2.13
C PRO A 53 -9.99 6.58 1.44
N LEU A 54 -9.71 7.89 1.40
CA LEU A 54 -8.48 8.41 0.78
C LEU A 54 -7.22 8.06 1.57
N SER A 55 -7.31 7.87 2.88
CA SER A 55 -6.19 7.44 3.73
C SER A 55 -5.70 6.06 3.27
N TYR A 56 -6.64 5.12 3.19
CA TYR A 56 -6.40 3.76 2.73
C TYR A 56 -5.99 3.70 1.26
N MET A 57 -6.58 4.53 0.39
CA MET A 57 -6.12 4.63 -1.00
C MET A 57 -4.67 5.09 -1.11
N CYS A 58 -4.25 6.07 -0.30
CA CYS A 58 -2.88 6.57 -0.39
C CYS A 58 -1.88 5.49 0.05
N LEU A 59 -2.18 4.79 1.15
CA LEU A 59 -1.35 3.68 1.62
C LEU A 59 -1.34 2.52 0.62
N GLY A 60 -2.50 2.15 0.08
CA GLY A 60 -2.64 1.12 -0.95
C GLY A 60 -1.82 1.43 -2.20
N PHE A 61 -1.87 2.67 -2.70
CA PHE A 61 -1.08 3.08 -3.85
C PHE A 61 0.42 3.12 -3.54
N ALA A 62 0.81 3.52 -2.33
CA ALA A 62 2.20 3.47 -1.90
C ALA A 62 2.75 2.04 -1.87
N TYR A 63 1.99 1.09 -1.32
CA TYR A 63 2.35 -0.33 -1.36
C TYR A 63 2.41 -0.88 -2.79
N GLU A 64 1.48 -0.47 -3.66
CA GLU A 64 1.50 -0.89 -5.06
C GLU A 64 2.79 -0.41 -5.76
N LYS A 65 3.17 0.85 -5.55
CA LYS A 65 4.42 1.42 -6.10
C LYS A 65 5.67 0.72 -5.58
N ASP A 66 5.61 0.22 -4.34
CA ASP A 66 6.67 -0.57 -3.72
C ASP A 66 6.59 -2.07 -4.06
N LYS A 67 5.69 -2.48 -4.96
CA LYS A 67 5.44 -3.87 -5.39
C LYS A 67 4.95 -4.81 -4.28
N HIS A 68 4.46 -4.24 -3.17
CA HIS A 68 3.83 -4.95 -2.07
C HIS A 68 2.34 -5.18 -2.37
N TYR A 69 2.05 -5.91 -3.45
CA TYR A 69 0.70 -6.03 -4.02
C TYR A 69 -0.35 -6.60 -3.07
N ASN A 70 0.02 -7.55 -2.19
CA ASN A 70 -0.90 -8.10 -1.20
C ASN A 70 -1.33 -7.04 -0.19
N PHE A 71 -0.38 -6.26 0.34
CA PHE A 71 -0.68 -5.16 1.25
C PHE A 71 -1.48 -4.08 0.54
N ALA A 72 -1.12 -3.73 -0.70
CA ALA A 72 -1.88 -2.78 -1.52
C ALA A 72 -3.34 -3.19 -1.67
N LYS A 73 -3.60 -4.48 -1.95
CA LYS A 73 -4.95 -5.02 -2.10
C LYS A 73 -5.77 -4.87 -0.82
N VAL A 74 -5.21 -5.23 0.33
CA VAL A 74 -5.88 -5.12 1.63
C VAL A 74 -6.33 -3.69 1.91
N GLU A 75 -5.43 -2.72 1.76
CA GLU A 75 -5.74 -1.32 2.00
C GLU A 75 -6.79 -0.79 1.01
N LEU A 76 -6.71 -1.16 -0.25
CA LEU A 76 -7.70 -0.76 -1.26
C LEU A 76 -9.08 -1.39 -1.03
N GLN A 77 -9.15 -2.62 -0.54
CA GLN A 77 -10.42 -3.24 -0.13
C GLN A 77 -11.03 -2.48 1.05
N GLN A 78 -10.22 -2.05 2.02
CA GLN A 78 -10.70 -1.21 3.11
C GLN A 78 -11.22 0.14 2.61
N ALA A 79 -10.53 0.77 1.65
CA ALA A 79 -11.03 1.98 0.98
C ALA A 79 -12.37 1.73 0.27
N GLN A 80 -12.53 0.57 -0.39
CA GLN A 80 -13.74 0.18 -1.10
C GLN A 80 -14.95 -0.01 -0.17
N ILE A 81 -14.72 -0.44 1.08
CA ILE A 81 -15.77 -0.55 2.10
C ILE A 81 -16.26 0.83 2.56
N LEU A 82 -15.34 1.78 2.71
CA LEU A 82 -15.63 3.12 3.26
C LEU A 82 -16.16 4.10 2.21
N VAL A 83 -15.98 3.81 0.92
CA VAL A 83 -16.28 4.76 -0.15
C VAL A 83 -17.79 4.96 -0.34
N LYS A 84 -18.23 6.23 -0.33
CA LYS A 84 -19.62 6.61 -0.63
C LYS A 84 -19.78 7.17 -2.05
N SER A 85 -18.69 7.65 -2.65
CA SER A 85 -18.72 8.24 -3.99
C SER A 85 -18.52 7.18 -5.06
N GLN A 86 -19.45 7.09 -6.03
CA GLN A 86 -19.32 6.17 -7.16
C GLN A 86 -18.04 6.42 -7.98
N LYS A 87 -17.68 7.69 -8.18
CA LYS A 87 -16.46 8.06 -8.90
C LYS A 87 -15.22 7.49 -8.21
N LEU A 88 -15.16 7.65 -6.88
CA LEU A 88 -14.02 7.16 -6.11
C LEU A 88 -14.00 5.63 -6.06
N LYS A 89 -15.17 4.99 -5.97
CA LYS A 89 -15.31 3.53 -6.06
C LYS A 89 -14.73 2.99 -7.36
N ASN A 90 -15.07 3.59 -8.50
CA ASN A 90 -14.54 3.16 -9.80
C ASN A 90 -13.00 3.27 -9.87
N ILE A 91 -12.41 4.30 -9.25
CA ILE A 91 -10.94 4.46 -9.18
C ILE A 91 -10.33 3.32 -8.35
N ILE A 92 -10.93 2.99 -7.20
CA ILE A 92 -10.48 1.88 -6.35
C ILE A 92 -10.59 0.55 -7.09
N ASP A 93 -11.72 0.28 -7.74
CA ASP A 93 -11.97 -0.94 -8.51
C ASP A 93 -10.92 -1.12 -9.63
N ASN A 94 -10.55 -0.05 -10.33
CA ASN A 94 -9.51 -0.08 -11.36
C ASN A 94 -8.11 -0.40 -10.79
N MET A 95 -7.79 0.12 -9.61
CA MET A 95 -6.51 -0.20 -8.95
C MET A 95 -6.47 -1.66 -8.48
N LEU A 96 -7.55 -2.16 -7.90
CA LEU A 96 -7.67 -3.57 -7.51
C LEU A 96 -7.52 -4.50 -8.72
N PHE A 97 -8.18 -4.19 -9.84
CA PHE A 97 -8.06 -4.95 -11.08
C PHE A 97 -6.61 -5.00 -11.60
N ARG A 98 -5.88 -3.88 -11.57
CA ARG A 98 -4.45 -3.83 -11.95
C ARG A 98 -3.59 -4.73 -11.06
N ILE A 99 -3.84 -4.74 -9.76
CA ILE A 99 -3.12 -5.58 -8.80
C ILE A 99 -3.40 -7.06 -9.05
N ASP A 100 -4.67 -7.43 -9.27
CA ASP A 100 -5.05 -8.82 -9.51
C ASP A 100 -4.45 -9.37 -10.82
N ASN A 101 -4.39 -8.56 -11.87
CA ASN A 101 -3.72 -8.93 -13.11
C ASN A 101 -2.20 -9.11 -12.93
N HIS A 102 -1.56 -8.27 -12.12
CA HIS A 102 -0.14 -8.47 -11.77
C HIS A 102 0.08 -9.83 -11.10
N ASN A 103 -0.79 -10.19 -10.15
CA ASN A 103 -0.69 -11.46 -9.44
C ASN A 103 -0.88 -12.65 -10.40
N LEU A 104 -1.91 -12.61 -11.26
CA LEU A 104 -2.17 -13.65 -12.26
C LEU A 104 -0.97 -13.88 -13.19
N ASN A 105 -0.38 -12.80 -13.71
CA ASN A 105 0.79 -12.90 -14.58
C ASN A 105 1.99 -13.56 -13.87
N THR A 106 2.24 -13.23 -12.59
CA THR A 106 3.31 -13.86 -11.82
C THR A 106 3.06 -15.35 -11.57
N ILE A 107 1.81 -15.76 -11.33
CA ILE A 107 1.44 -17.17 -11.16
C ILE A 107 1.65 -17.95 -12.46
N VAL A 108 1.22 -17.38 -13.60
CA VAL A 108 1.38 -18.00 -14.92
C VAL A 108 2.85 -18.18 -15.26
N GLN A 109 3.68 -17.15 -15.07
CA GLN A 109 5.14 -17.23 -15.28
C GLN A 109 5.79 -18.29 -14.39
N LYS A 110 5.40 -18.36 -13.11
CA LYS A 110 5.95 -19.36 -12.19
C LYS A 110 5.57 -20.80 -12.61
N LYS A 111 4.34 -20.99 -13.11
CA LYS A 111 3.87 -22.30 -13.60
C LYS A 111 4.59 -22.71 -14.89
N THR A 112 4.82 -21.79 -15.82
CA THR A 112 5.55 -22.09 -17.06
C THR A 112 7.03 -22.42 -16.80
N LEU A 113 7.69 -21.69 -15.88
CA LEU A 113 9.06 -21.99 -15.45
C LEU A 113 9.18 -23.37 -14.80
N LYS A 114 8.24 -23.74 -13.93
CA LYS A 114 8.21 -25.07 -13.31
C LYS A 114 8.10 -26.18 -14.35
N ASN A 115 7.14 -26.06 -15.28
CA ASN A 115 6.95 -27.07 -16.33
C ASN A 115 8.17 -27.19 -17.27
N SER A 116 8.89 -26.09 -17.54
CA SER A 116 10.12 -26.13 -18.34
C SER A 116 11.25 -26.91 -17.64
N ASN A 117 11.41 -26.71 -16.34
CA ASN A 117 12.45 -27.39 -15.57
C ASN A 117 12.13 -28.89 -15.41
N ASP A 118 10.86 -29.22 -15.16
CA ASP A 118 10.41 -30.61 -15.03
C ASP A 118 10.64 -31.39 -16.34
N ASN A 119 10.36 -30.76 -17.49
CA ASN A 119 10.60 -31.37 -18.81
C ASN A 119 12.10 -31.59 -19.12
N GLN A 120 12.99 -30.70 -18.69
CA GLN A 120 14.44 -30.88 -18.84
C GLN A 120 14.98 -32.02 -17.96
N THR A 121 14.44 -32.20 -16.75
CA THR A 121 14.79 -33.35 -15.91
C THR A 121 14.33 -34.67 -16.53
N VAL A 122 13.12 -34.74 -17.10
CA VAL A 122 12.61 -35.97 -17.73
C VAL A 122 13.40 -36.33 -18.99
N SER A 123 13.77 -35.37 -19.84
CA SER A 123 14.57 -35.64 -21.04
C SER A 123 15.99 -36.15 -20.74
N ASN A 124 16.57 -35.76 -19.60
CA ASN A 124 17.89 -36.21 -19.18
C ASN A 124 17.87 -37.64 -18.61
N PHE A 125 16.74 -38.10 -18.07
CA PHE A 125 16.59 -39.47 -17.58
C PHE A 125 16.30 -40.50 -18.69
N GLN A 126 15.83 -40.07 -19.86
CA GLN A 126 15.51 -40.98 -20.98
C GLN A 126 16.71 -41.22 -21.93
N ASN A 127 17.80 -40.49 -21.76
CA ASN A 127 19.02 -40.58 -22.59
C ASN A 127 20.23 -41.18 -21.83
N SER A 128 20.02 -41.81 -20.67
CA SER A 128 21.01 -42.64 -19.95
C SER A 128 20.62 -44.10 -20.01
#